data_AF-A0A511QLY7-F1
#
_entry.id   AF-A0A511QLY7-F1
#
_cell.length_a   1.000
_cell.length_b   1.000
_cell.length_c   1.000
_cell.angle_alpha   90.00
_cell.angle_beta   90.00
_cell.angle_gamma   90.00
#
_symmetry.space_group_name_H-M   'P 1'
#
loop_
_entity.id
_entity.type
_entity.pdbx_description
1 polymer ?
#
loop_
_entity_poly.entity_id
_entity_poly.type
_entity_poly.pdbx_seq_one_letter_code
_entity_poly.pdbx_strand_id
1 'polypeptide(L)' 'MELDKIATGMWVESSEGLGRVLAVDKRDEMVLVEGLHDEQWAVPASSVNQDDQLHPGCDKYY' A
#
# COMPACT_ATOMS: atom_id res chain seq x y z
N MET A 1 -1.54 13.36 -0.38
CA MET A 1 -0.54 12.28 -0.39
C MET A 1 -0.86 11.35 0.76
N GLU A 2 -1.34 10.17 0.43
CA GLU A 2 -2.19 9.30 1.26
C GLU A 2 -1.39 8.33 2.14
N LEU A 3 -0.34 8.82 2.80
CA LEU A 3 0.44 8.02 3.75
C LEU A 3 -0.41 7.59 4.95
N ASP A 4 -1.43 8.38 5.29
CA ASP A 4 -2.35 8.08 6.39
C ASP A 4 -3.35 6.96 6.07
N LYS A 5 -3.50 6.60 4.79
CA LYS A 5 -4.30 5.44 4.39
C LYS A 5 -3.52 4.13 4.49
N ILE A 6 -2.18 4.19 4.58
CA ILE A 6 -1.31 3.00 4.70
C ILE A 6 -1.19 2.61 6.17
N ALA A 7 -1.84 1.49 6.52
CA ALA A 7 -1.77 0.89 7.84
C ALA A 7 -1.07 -0.47 7.79
N THR A 8 -0.49 -0.85 8.93
CA THR A 8 0.09 -2.18 9.10
C THR A 8 -0.97 -3.26 8.94
N GLY A 9 -0.59 -4.37 8.31
CA GLY A 9 -1.49 -5.48 7.96
C GLY A 9 -2.23 -5.30 6.62
N MET A 10 -2.15 -4.14 5.97
CA MET A 10 -2.72 -3.95 4.64
C MET A 10 -1.88 -4.65 3.57
N TRP A 11 -2.55 -5.18 2.54
CA TRP A 11 -1.90 -5.62 1.33
C TRP A 11 -1.71 -4.45 0.40
N VAL A 12 -0.52 -4.34 -0.15
CA VAL A 12 -0.14 -3.24 -1.02
C VAL A 12 0.68 -3.75 -2.20
N GLU A 13 0.57 -3.07 -3.32
CA GLU A 13 1.40 -3.32 -4.49
C GLU A 13 2.51 -2.28 -4.56
N SER A 14 3.73 -2.76 -4.81
CA SER A 14 4.93 -1.94 -5.00
C SER A 14 5.69 -2.40 -6.23
N SER A 15 6.71 -1.65 -6.65
CA SER A 15 7.53 -2.02 -7.83
C SER A 15 8.23 -3.38 -7.69
N GLU A 16 8.53 -3.80 -6.47
CA GLU A 16 9.15 -5.11 -6.18
C GLU A 16 8.11 -6.25 -6.19
N GLY A 17 6.82 -5.91 -6.02
CA GLY A 17 5.72 -6.86 -6.03
C GLY A 17 4.64 -6.56 -4.99
N LEU A 18 3.74 -7.53 -4.85
CA LEU A 18 2.65 -7.52 -3.89
C LEU A 18 3.12 -8.04 -2.54
N GLY A 19 2.82 -7.31 -1.47
CA GLY A 19 3.14 -7.75 -0.12
C GLY A 19 2.30 -7.07 0.95
N ARG A 20 2.49 -7.50 2.19
CA ARG A 20 1.77 -7.02 3.36
C ARG A 20 2.61 -6.02 4.13
N VAL A 21 2.03 -4.89 4.48
CA VAL A 21 2.69 -3.85 5.28
C VAL A 21 2.96 -4.37 6.69
N LEU A 22 4.23 -4.44 7.07
CA LEU A 22 4.65 -4.77 8.43
C LEU A 22 4.80 -3.54 9.31
N ALA A 23 5.35 -2.47 8.75
CA ALA A 23 5.60 -1.22 9.45
C ALA A 23 5.54 -0.03 8.48
N VAL A 24 5.15 1.13 9.00
CA VAL A 24 5.16 2.40 8.26
C VAL A 24 6.01 3.38 9.05
N ASP A 25 7.11 3.82 8.44
CA ASP A 25 7.92 4.90 8.96
C ASP A 25 7.42 6.24 8.40
N LYS A 26 6.77 7.02 9.28
CA LYS A 26 6.25 8.34 8.92
C LYS A 26 7.31 9.44 8.90
N ARG A 27 8.53 9.19 9.38
CA ARG A 27 9.62 10.19 9.42
C ARG A 27 10.35 10.24 8.10
N ASP A 28 10.67 9.06 7.57
CA ASP A 28 11.37 8.88 6.29
C ASP A 28 10.41 8.55 5.14
N GLU A 29 9.09 8.49 5.41
CA GLU A 29 8.03 8.19 4.44
C GLU A 29 8.25 6.82 3.75
N MET A 30 8.68 5.83 4.54
CA MET A 30 9.01 4.49 4.08
C MET A 30 8.02 3.46 4.62
N VAL A 31 7.80 2.39 3.87
CA VAL A 31 6.91 1.29 4.23
C VAL A 31 7.69 -0.01 4.13
N LEU A 32 7.69 -0.78 5.21
CA LEU A 32 8.23 -2.13 5.23
C LEU A 32 7.13 -3.09 4.79
N VAL A 33 7.43 -3.85 3.74
CA VAL A 33 6.50 -4.79 3.11
C VAL A 33 7.09 -6.20 3.17
N GLU A 34 6.24 -7.18 3.47
CA GLU A 34 6.56 -8.61 3.47
C GLU A 34 5.85 -9.30 2.31
N GLY A 35 6.62 -9.93 1.43
CA GLY A 35 6.12 -10.73 0.32
C GLY A 35 5.69 -12.13 0.74
N LEU A 36 5.27 -12.91 -0.26
CA LEU A 36 4.68 -14.26 -0.06
C LEU A 36 5.69 -15.34 0.34
N HIS A 37 6.99 -15.10 0.14
CA HIS A 37 8.07 -16.07 0.36
C HIS A 37 9.03 -15.65 1.49
N ASP A 38 8.52 -15.02 2.55
CA ASP A 38 9.29 -14.47 3.68
C ASP A 38 10.33 -13.40 3.29
N GLU A 39 10.24 -12.87 2.08
CA GLU A 39 11.01 -11.74 1.58
C GLU A 39 10.47 -10.43 2.16
N GLN A 40 11.36 -9.53 2.57
CA GLN A 40 10.99 -8.22 3.11
C GLN A 40 11.77 -7.13 2.39
N TRP A 41 11.07 -6.04 2.04
CA TRP A 41 11.68 -4.89 1.39
C TRP A 41 11.07 -3.59 1.91
N ALA A 42 11.88 -2.55 1.93
CA ALA A 42 11.46 -1.20 2.27
C ALA A 42 11.27 -0.40 0.99
N VAL A 43 10.08 0.17 0.80
CA VAL A 43 9.73 1.00 -0.34
C VAL A 43 9.19 2.34 0.15
N PRO A 44 9.44 3.44 -0.58
CA PRO A 44 8.84 4.72 -0.24
C PRO A 44 7.33 4.61 -0.35
N ALA A 45 6.61 5.17 0.62
CA ALA A 45 5.15 5.13 0.68
C ALA A 45 4.49 5.68 -0.59
N SER A 46 5.14 6.63 -1.27
CA SER A 46 4.70 7.17 -2.56
C SER A 46 4.78 6.19 -3.73
N SER A 47 5.59 5.12 -3.62
CA SER A 47 5.68 4.03 -4.61
C SER A 47 4.74 2.87 -4.30
N VAL A 48 4.01 2.95 -3.19
CA VAL A 48 3.07 1.93 -2.76
C VAL A 48 1.68 2.35 -3.24
N ASN A 49 1.09 1.56 -4.12
CA ASN A 49 -0.28 1.79 -4.55
C ASN A 49 -1.21 0.97 -3.66
N GLN A 50 -2.08 1.68 -2.93
CA GLN A 50 -3.24 1.05 -2.35
C GLN A 50 -4.25 0.97 -3.47
N ASP A 51 -4.68 -0.24 -3.81
CA ASP A 51 -5.74 -0.45 -4.78
C ASP A 51 -7.03 0.19 -4.21
N ASP A 52 -7.18 1.49 -4.47
CA ASP A 52 -8.38 2.27 -4.24
C ASP A 52 -9.33 1.86 -5.38
N GLN A 53 -9.72 0.58 -5.39
CA GLN A 53 -10.86 0.07 -6.16
C GLN A 53 -12.16 0.59 -5.52
N LEU A 54 -12.28 1.91 -5.45
CA LEU A 54 -13.56 2.58 -5.45
C LEU A 54 -13.61 3.36 -6.75
N HIS A 55 -14.08 2.69 -7.82
CA HIS A 55 -14.73 3.39 -8.93
C HIS A 55 -15.71 4.41 -8.33
N PRO A 56 -15.51 5.74 -8.48
CA PRO A 56 -16.55 6.71 -8.16
C PRO A 56 -17.52 6.79 -9.35
N GLY A 57 -18.06 5.65 -9.77
CA GLY A 57 -18.65 5.49 -11.10
C GLY A 57 -19.88 4.58 -11.17
N CYS A 58 -20.59 4.36 -10.07
CA CYS A 58 -21.89 3.68 -10.13
C CYS A 58 -22.99 4.44 -9.40
N ASP A 59 -22.99 5.77 -9.51
CA ASP A 59 -24.17 6.57 -9.21
C ASP A 59 -24.82 6.98 -10.54
N LYS A 60 -25.75 6.15 -11.01
CA LYS A 60 -26.87 6.51 -11.90
C LYS A 60 -27.77 5.28 -12.06
N TYR A 61 -28.59 5.05 -11.05
CA TYR A 61 -29.83 4.30 -11.24
C TYR A 61 -30.79 5.21 -12.01
N TYR A 62 -31.23 4.75 -13.19
CA TYR A 62 -32.32 5.33 -13.98
C TYR A 62 -33.62 4.58 -13.66
#